data_AF-B0EE38-F1
#
_entry.id   AF-B0EE38-F1
#
_cell.length_a   1.000
_cell.length_b   1.000
_cell.length_c   1.000
_cell.angle_alpha   90.00
_cell.angle_beta   90.00
_cell.angle_gamma   90.00
#
_symmetry.space_group_name_H-M   'P 1'
#
loop_
_entity.id
_entity.type
_entity.pdbx_description
1 polymer ?
#
loop_
_entity_poly.entity_id
_entity_poly.type
_entity_poly.pdbx_seq_one_letter_code
_entity_poly.pdbx_strand_id
1 'polypeptide(L)'
;MILTDCTHLKRILCSVQFLRKLEKVQIRCERREACEVISMVENLYQDVMVIVKHASKDLRGRVSICGCGVLGNGKDLINLLDESHYYQFNEKALKPKNIKIIQSLYLPLNLSFHGTHELNEEINADLTILTSLTRLQLFYIQGIINLPKTLQIFIVKSSNIQISNIQSCNLKSLVIERSTCPFPFSLPSSITSLHLSDIQIQTISNFDELTLIDLSLINCRSQNSLNLPTTLRSLELDSCPFPININDEVNVLILDNFNIISQIHFPHSLTRLELGSAREFTPELSRCHLKDLKLFDCENIPLSLIPVSVTSFGIYDSLHLPKRLDLCDFFFTSIEISLCPSIHSISFPSSICSIYLESCRGLTSISLSNSLQLTQLSLVDCTSLTRLNDIPTSIQSLYFSKCHSLTEIKDLDQLPLLPQFIKDKCHKIFNCNIEKDGQSFSCSQSEQ
;
A
#
# COMPACT_ATOMS: atom_id res chain seq x y z
N MET A 1 18.73 1.73 25.90
CA MET A 1 19.14 2.65 27.00
C MET A 1 18.26 2.41 28.23
N ILE A 2 18.78 2.49 29.47
CA ILE A 2 17.97 2.40 30.70
C ILE A 2 17.97 3.77 31.39
N LEU A 3 16.79 4.39 31.53
CA LEU A 3 16.61 5.66 32.23
C LEU A 3 15.91 5.42 33.57
N THR A 4 16.35 6.12 34.61
CA THR A 4 15.91 5.87 35.99
C THR A 4 15.01 6.95 36.59
N ASP A 5 14.85 8.10 35.93
CA ASP A 5 13.90 9.14 36.32
C ASP A 5 13.46 10.01 35.10
N CYS A 6 12.38 10.77 35.28
CA CYS A 6 11.83 11.65 34.25
C CYS A 6 12.68 12.89 33.96
N THR A 7 13.55 13.29 34.88
CA THR A 7 14.41 14.46 34.74
C THR A 7 15.56 14.17 33.76
N HIS A 8 16.09 12.95 33.79
CA HIS A 8 17.05 12.41 32.83
C HIS A 8 16.41 12.23 31.45
N LEU A 9 15.16 11.76 31.37
CA LEU A 9 14.42 11.69 30.11
C LEU A 9 14.25 13.09 29.48
N LYS A 10 13.80 14.09 30.26
CA LYS A 10 13.71 15.51 29.82
C LYS A 10 15.05 16.02 29.29
N ARG A 11 16.15 15.80 30.01
CA ARG A 11 17.50 16.22 29.60
C ARG A 11 17.99 15.55 28.31
N ILE A 12 17.71 14.26 28.14
CA ILE A 12 18.14 13.49 26.96
C ILE A 12 17.27 13.83 25.75
N LEU A 13 15.96 14.02 25.93
CA LEU A 13 15.04 14.47 24.89
C LEU A 13 15.39 15.87 24.38
N CYS A 14 15.84 16.79 25.26
CA CYS A 14 16.33 18.11 24.84
C CYS A 14 17.70 18.05 24.10
N SER A 15 18.39 16.91 24.12
CA SER A 15 19.71 16.70 23.50
C SER A 15 19.56 15.87 22.22
N VAL A 16 18.85 16.43 21.23
CA VAL A 16 18.07 15.76 20.16
C VAL A 16 18.87 14.95 19.10
N GLN A 17 20.16 14.65 19.25
CA GLN A 17 20.89 13.87 18.23
C GLN A 17 21.04 12.37 18.52
N PHE A 18 21.01 11.95 19.78
CA PHE A 18 21.34 10.56 20.15
C PHE A 18 20.14 9.59 20.08
N LEU A 19 18.91 10.10 20.28
CA LEU A 19 17.69 9.28 20.27
C LEU A 19 17.28 8.79 18.87
N ARG A 20 17.74 9.44 17.80
CA ARG A 20 17.41 9.07 16.41
C ARG A 20 18.03 7.75 15.93
N LYS A 21 18.92 7.14 16.72
CA LYS A 21 19.62 5.88 16.37
C LYS A 21 19.23 4.70 17.28
N LEU A 22 18.25 4.89 18.16
CA LEU A 22 17.90 3.88 19.17
C LEU A 22 16.62 3.14 18.78
N GLU A 23 16.75 1.84 18.54
CA GLU A 23 15.61 0.95 18.28
C GLU A 23 14.82 0.62 19.56
N LYS A 24 15.45 0.77 20.75
CA LYS A 24 14.85 0.36 22.04
C LYS A 24 15.30 1.22 23.23
N VAL A 25 14.31 1.71 23.98
CA VAL A 25 14.52 2.51 25.20
C VAL A 25 13.73 1.90 26.37
N GLN A 26 14.39 1.71 27.51
CA GLN A 26 13.79 1.23 28.74
C GLN A 26 13.78 2.38 29.75
N ILE A 27 12.62 2.68 30.31
CA ILE A 27 12.40 3.76 31.27
C ILE A 27 11.88 3.14 32.57
N ARG A 28 12.51 3.50 33.67
CA ARG A 28 12.09 3.18 35.04
C ARG A 28 11.66 4.51 35.65
N CYS A 29 10.38 4.65 35.99
CA CYS A 29 9.83 5.88 36.54
C CYS A 29 9.10 5.60 37.86
N GLU A 30 9.01 6.62 38.71
CA GLU A 30 8.26 6.52 39.96
C GLU A 30 6.74 6.71 39.75
N ARG A 31 5.95 6.27 40.74
CA ARG A 31 4.48 6.06 40.66
C ARG A 31 3.66 7.24 40.13
N ARG A 32 4.13 8.49 40.26
CA ARG A 32 3.40 9.71 39.86
C ARG A 32 3.81 10.25 38.49
N GLU A 33 4.88 9.74 37.91
CA GLU A 33 5.51 10.34 36.73
C GLU A 33 5.16 9.61 35.42
N ALA A 34 4.49 8.46 35.50
CA ALA A 34 4.19 7.60 34.35
C ALA A 34 3.35 8.31 33.25
N CYS A 35 2.37 9.15 33.63
CA CYS A 35 1.57 9.92 32.67
C CYS A 35 2.40 10.97 31.93
N GLU A 36 3.35 11.63 32.63
CA GLU A 36 4.29 12.56 31.99
C GLU A 36 5.22 11.81 31.03
N VAL A 37 5.72 10.62 31.39
CA VAL A 37 6.55 9.80 30.51
C VAL A 37 5.80 9.41 29.24
N ILE A 38 4.55 8.97 29.35
CA ILE A 38 3.73 8.59 28.19
C ILE A 38 3.53 9.80 27.27
N SER A 39 3.11 10.96 27.81
CA SER A 39 2.96 12.19 27.02
C SER A 39 4.27 12.66 26.35
N MET A 40 5.41 12.45 27.02
CA MET A 40 6.72 12.77 26.44
C MET A 40 7.15 11.79 25.35
N VAL A 41 6.74 10.52 25.45
CA VAL A 41 7.00 9.48 24.45
C VAL A 41 6.06 9.62 23.25
N GLU A 42 4.80 10.04 23.44
CA GLU A 42 3.86 10.34 22.35
C GLU A 42 4.36 11.48 21.43
N ASN A 43 5.22 12.36 21.94
CA ASN A 43 5.86 13.42 21.16
C ASN A 43 7.16 12.97 20.45
N LEU A 44 7.60 11.72 20.63
CA LEU A 44 8.73 11.17 19.89
C LEU A 44 8.27 10.74 18.49
N TYR A 45 8.80 11.41 17.48
CA TYR A 45 8.35 11.34 16.10
C TYR A 45 8.66 10.02 15.34
N GLN A 46 9.13 8.92 15.96
CA GLN A 46 9.50 7.67 15.25
C GLN A 46 9.42 6.38 16.11
N ASP A 47 9.42 5.23 15.43
CA ASP A 47 9.30 3.82 15.88
C ASP A 47 10.33 3.38 16.94
N VAL A 48 10.23 3.90 18.16
CA VAL A 48 11.08 3.50 19.28
C VAL A 48 10.27 2.64 20.25
N MET A 49 10.72 1.39 20.49
CA MET A 49 10.09 0.52 21.48
C MET A 49 10.42 1.01 22.90
N VAL A 50 9.40 1.47 23.64
CA VAL A 50 9.54 1.99 25.01
C VAL A 50 9.04 0.99 26.06
N ILE A 51 9.93 0.57 26.97
CA ILE A 51 9.59 -0.32 28.09
C ILE A 51 9.51 0.49 29.38
N VAL A 52 8.32 0.68 29.94
CA VAL A 52 8.11 1.35 31.24
C VAL A 52 8.03 0.33 32.37
N LYS A 53 8.88 0.48 33.41
CA LYS A 53 8.86 -0.37 34.61
C LYS A 53 8.32 0.40 35.82
N HIS A 54 7.44 -0.24 36.61
CA HIS A 54 6.80 0.27 37.85
C HIS A 54 5.65 1.29 37.67
N ALA A 55 4.89 1.19 36.58
CA ALA A 55 3.68 1.99 36.37
C ALA A 55 2.59 1.70 37.43
N SER A 56 1.76 2.71 37.75
CA SER A 56 0.70 2.62 38.78
C SER A 56 -0.33 1.52 38.49
N LYS A 57 -0.83 0.89 39.56
CA LYS A 57 -2.02 -0.01 39.53
C LYS A 57 -3.30 0.70 39.08
N ASP A 58 -3.34 2.03 39.01
CA ASP A 58 -4.50 2.78 38.51
C ASP A 58 -4.63 2.71 36.97
N LEU A 59 -3.61 2.18 36.28
CA LEU A 59 -3.69 1.71 34.89
C LEU A 59 -4.37 0.32 34.76
N ARG A 60 -4.93 -0.23 35.86
CA ARG A 60 -5.73 -1.46 35.84
C ARG A 60 -7.09 -1.26 35.18
N GLY A 61 -7.08 -1.11 33.86
CA GLY A 61 -8.22 -1.47 33.02
C GLY A 61 -8.11 -2.95 32.67
N ARG A 62 -9.03 -3.79 33.16
CA ARG A 62 -9.18 -5.18 32.68
C ARG A 62 -9.68 -5.16 31.24
N VAL A 63 -8.78 -4.96 30.30
CA VAL A 63 -9.02 -5.13 28.87
C VAL A 63 -7.83 -5.91 28.33
N SER A 64 -8.09 -7.09 27.76
CA SER A 64 -7.02 -7.88 27.13
C SER A 64 -6.60 -7.12 25.87
N ILE A 65 -5.30 -6.93 25.67
CA ILE A 65 -4.74 -6.19 24.52
C ILE A 65 -4.02 -7.21 23.63
N CYS A 66 -4.22 -7.11 22.31
CA CYS A 66 -3.42 -7.82 21.31
C CYS A 66 -2.63 -6.78 20.52
N GLY A 67 -1.30 -6.76 20.62
CA GLY A 67 -0.43 -5.82 19.88
C GLY A 67 0.86 -5.46 20.64
N CYS A 68 1.89 -5.04 19.89
CA CYS A 68 3.31 -4.93 20.29
C CYS A 68 3.56 -4.40 21.72
N GLY A 69 4.17 -5.27 22.53
CA GLY A 69 3.96 -5.29 23.98
C GLY A 69 4.94 -4.50 24.85
N VAL A 70 4.40 -4.06 26.00
CA VAL A 70 5.17 -3.87 27.24
C VAL A 70 5.05 -5.15 28.09
N LEU A 71 6.17 -5.87 28.26
CA LEU A 71 6.27 -7.00 29.19
C LEU A 71 6.56 -6.47 30.61
N GLY A 72 5.49 -6.24 31.38
CA GLY A 72 5.58 -6.11 32.83
C GLY A 72 5.53 -7.51 33.47
N ASN A 73 6.54 -7.85 34.28
CA ASN A 73 6.51 -9.03 35.14
C ASN A 73 5.40 -8.85 36.20
N GLY A 74 4.17 -9.18 35.82
CA GLY A 74 2.97 -9.09 36.64
C GLY A 74 1.85 -8.28 35.97
N LYS A 75 1.00 -8.95 35.18
CA LYS A 75 -0.41 -8.60 34.85
C LYS A 75 -0.81 -7.15 34.49
N ASP A 76 0.11 -6.25 34.10
CA ASP A 76 -0.21 -4.88 33.71
C ASP A 76 0.40 -4.58 32.32
N LEU A 77 -0.44 -4.42 31.30
CA LEU A 77 -0.09 -4.13 29.89
C LEU A 77 -0.45 -2.68 29.55
N ILE A 78 0.52 -1.92 29.03
CA ILE A 78 0.32 -0.58 28.44
C ILE A 78 0.05 -0.77 26.95
N ASN A 79 -1.02 -0.14 26.44
CA ASN A 79 -1.37 -0.18 25.03
C ASN A 79 -0.45 0.78 24.26
N LEU A 80 0.40 0.27 23.37
CA LEU A 80 1.23 1.08 22.48
C LEU A 80 0.58 1.14 21.09
N LEU A 81 0.86 2.23 20.38
CA LEU A 81 0.51 2.37 18.97
C LEU A 81 1.20 1.27 18.16
N ASP A 82 0.47 0.65 17.23
CA ASP A 82 1.08 -0.20 16.21
C ASP A 82 1.77 0.63 15.11
N GLU A 83 2.40 -0.03 14.13
CA GLU A 83 3.01 0.61 12.96
C GLU A 83 2.00 1.44 12.14
N SER A 84 0.69 1.20 12.33
CA SER A 84 -0.40 1.94 11.71
C SER A 84 -0.91 3.11 12.57
N HIS A 85 -0.27 3.38 13.70
CA HIS A 85 -0.62 4.39 14.69
C HIS A 85 -2.06 4.25 15.25
N TYR A 86 -2.47 3.02 15.57
CA TYR A 86 -3.71 2.71 16.31
C TYR A 86 -3.43 2.14 17.70
N TYR A 87 -4.25 2.57 18.67
CA TYR A 87 -4.30 1.91 19.98
C TYR A 87 -5.17 0.65 19.89
N GLN A 88 -4.58 -0.49 20.23
CA GLN A 88 -5.16 -1.81 19.99
C GLN A 88 -5.89 -2.35 21.22
N PHE A 89 -7.13 -2.78 21.05
CA PHE A 89 -7.96 -3.30 22.14
C PHE A 89 -8.64 -4.60 21.72
N ASN A 90 -8.94 -5.48 22.67
CA ASN A 90 -9.87 -6.56 22.38
C ASN A 90 -11.33 -6.08 22.42
N GLU A 91 -12.24 -6.90 21.90
CA GLU A 91 -13.68 -6.63 21.91
C GLU A 91 -14.26 -6.38 23.32
N LYS A 92 -13.67 -6.94 24.40
CA LYS A 92 -14.18 -6.74 25.77
C LYS A 92 -14.06 -5.28 26.20
N ALA A 93 -13.20 -4.50 25.54
CA ALA A 93 -13.08 -3.06 25.70
C ALA A 93 -14.35 -2.29 25.31
N LEU A 94 -15.15 -2.85 24.40
CA LEU A 94 -16.40 -2.26 23.92
C LEU A 94 -17.56 -2.39 24.93
N LYS A 95 -17.34 -3.05 26.07
CA LYS A 95 -18.35 -3.07 27.15
C LYS A 95 -18.48 -1.67 27.78
N PRO A 96 -19.70 -1.20 28.15
CA PRO A 96 -19.93 0.18 28.58
C PRO A 96 -19.02 0.68 29.71
N LYS A 97 -18.69 -0.19 30.67
CA LYS A 97 -17.78 0.13 31.78
C LYS A 97 -16.36 0.46 31.28
N ASN A 98 -15.90 -0.26 30.26
CA ASN A 98 -14.55 -0.13 29.73
C ASN A 98 -14.42 1.06 28.78
N ILE A 99 -15.46 1.40 28.01
CA ILE A 99 -15.46 2.61 27.18
C ILE A 99 -15.32 3.87 28.05
N LYS A 100 -15.99 3.93 29.21
CA LYS A 100 -15.80 5.04 30.17
C LYS A 100 -14.37 5.16 30.68
N ILE A 101 -13.68 4.02 30.85
CA ILE A 101 -12.26 4.02 31.23
C ILE A 101 -11.42 4.58 30.08
N ILE A 102 -11.65 4.13 28.85
CA ILE A 102 -10.96 4.65 27.65
C ILE A 102 -11.14 6.17 27.54
N GLN A 103 -12.36 6.67 27.74
CA GLN A 103 -12.66 8.11 27.74
C GLN A 103 -11.87 8.86 28.82
N SER A 104 -11.80 8.33 30.05
CA SER A 104 -11.08 8.97 31.16
C SER A 104 -9.57 9.02 30.99
N LEU A 105 -9.01 8.13 30.16
CA LEU A 105 -7.58 8.05 29.91
C LEU A 105 -7.11 9.10 28.89
N TYR A 106 -8.01 9.91 28.32
CA TYR A 106 -7.72 10.86 27.23
C TYR A 106 -6.98 10.20 26.05
N LEU A 107 -7.17 8.89 25.87
CA LEU A 107 -6.59 8.10 24.78
C LEU A 107 -7.16 8.57 23.42
N PRO A 108 -6.40 8.44 22.32
CA PRO A 108 -6.37 9.47 21.28
C PRO A 108 -7.46 9.33 20.22
N LEU A 109 -7.28 10.13 19.17
CA LEU A 109 -7.93 10.13 17.86
C LEU A 109 -8.15 8.75 17.21
N ASN A 110 -7.33 7.72 17.46
CA ASN A 110 -7.28 6.49 16.66
C ASN A 110 -7.38 5.22 17.51
N LEU A 111 -8.47 4.46 17.36
CA LEU A 111 -8.70 3.21 18.11
C LEU A 111 -8.94 2.02 17.17
N SER A 112 -8.46 0.84 17.58
CA SER A 112 -8.71 -0.42 16.90
C SER A 112 -9.20 -1.47 17.90
N PHE A 113 -10.23 -2.23 17.51
CA PHE A 113 -10.80 -3.30 18.34
C PHE A 113 -10.80 -4.63 17.58
N HIS A 114 -10.31 -5.66 18.23
CA HIS A 114 -10.20 -7.03 17.71
C HIS A 114 -11.04 -8.01 18.54
N GLY A 115 -11.99 -8.67 17.89
CA GLY A 115 -12.70 -9.82 18.43
C GLY A 115 -11.93 -11.12 18.23
N THR A 116 -12.49 -12.20 18.74
CA THR A 116 -12.01 -13.56 18.45
C THR A 116 -12.80 -14.16 17.30
N HIS A 117 -12.19 -15.06 16.53
CA HIS A 117 -12.83 -15.72 15.38
C HIS A 117 -13.99 -16.66 15.75
N GLU A 118 -14.20 -16.92 17.04
CA GLU A 118 -15.30 -17.74 17.56
C GLU A 118 -16.57 -16.90 17.70
N LEU A 119 -17.75 -17.53 17.53
CA LEU A 119 -19.07 -16.89 17.66
C LEU A 119 -19.22 -16.26 19.05
N ASN A 120 -18.96 -14.97 19.14
CA ASN A 120 -18.98 -14.21 20.38
C ASN A 120 -20.37 -13.64 20.70
N GLU A 121 -20.57 -13.27 21.97
CA GLU A 121 -21.73 -12.50 22.43
C GLU A 121 -21.88 -11.22 21.59
N GLU A 122 -23.11 -10.89 21.18
CA GLU A 122 -23.40 -9.59 20.56
C GLU A 122 -23.04 -8.44 21.51
N ILE A 123 -22.20 -7.53 21.03
CA ILE A 123 -21.73 -6.37 21.78
C ILE A 123 -22.56 -5.16 21.39
N ASN A 124 -23.20 -4.52 22.37
CA ASN A 124 -23.79 -3.20 22.19
C ASN A 124 -22.84 -2.13 22.78
N ALA A 125 -22.18 -1.37 21.91
CA ALA A 125 -21.17 -0.39 22.26
C ALA A 125 -21.59 1.02 21.84
N ASP A 126 -21.60 1.94 22.82
CA ASP A 126 -21.82 3.35 22.57
C ASP A 126 -20.50 4.13 22.60
N LEU A 127 -19.97 4.44 21.42
CA LEU A 127 -18.72 5.19 21.25
C LEU A 127 -18.96 6.70 21.11
N THR A 128 -20.21 7.17 21.20
CA THR A 128 -20.52 8.62 21.09
C THR A 128 -19.88 9.45 22.21
N ILE A 129 -19.55 8.82 23.35
CA ILE A 129 -18.85 9.45 24.47
C ILE A 129 -17.38 9.76 24.16
N LEU A 130 -16.80 9.13 23.13
CA LEU A 130 -15.42 9.35 22.70
C LEU A 130 -15.35 10.53 21.72
N THR A 131 -15.53 11.74 22.24
CA THR A 131 -15.67 12.98 21.45
C THR A 131 -14.39 13.41 20.71
N SER A 132 -13.25 12.81 21.00
CA SER A 132 -11.99 13.02 20.28
C SER A 132 -11.72 11.95 19.22
N LEU A 133 -12.56 10.91 19.08
CA LEU A 133 -12.30 9.82 18.16
C LEU A 133 -12.45 10.28 16.71
N THR A 134 -11.42 10.09 15.89
CA THR A 134 -11.43 10.41 14.45
C THR A 134 -11.16 9.20 13.55
N ARG A 135 -10.49 8.15 14.05
CA ARG A 135 -10.25 6.91 13.32
C ARG A 135 -10.64 5.71 14.18
N LEU A 136 -11.41 4.81 13.59
CA LEU A 136 -11.87 3.59 14.24
C LEU A 136 -11.66 2.39 13.33
N GLN A 137 -11.10 1.31 13.86
CA GLN A 137 -11.03 0.03 13.20
C GLN A 137 -11.73 -1.04 14.03
N LEU A 138 -12.51 -1.90 13.38
CA LEU A 138 -13.20 -3.03 13.99
C LEU A 138 -12.88 -4.29 13.19
N PHE A 139 -12.37 -5.31 13.87
CA PHE A 139 -12.04 -6.60 13.28
C PHE A 139 -12.74 -7.71 14.06
N TYR A 140 -13.50 -8.58 13.37
CA TYR A 140 -14.19 -9.71 14.01
C TYR A 140 -15.16 -9.32 15.13
N ILE A 141 -15.82 -8.16 15.01
CA ILE A 141 -16.77 -7.66 16.01
C ILE A 141 -18.19 -8.01 15.60
N GLN A 142 -19.04 -8.35 16.57
CA GLN A 142 -20.46 -8.64 16.34
C GLN A 142 -21.34 -7.79 17.27
N GLY A 143 -22.43 -7.22 16.74
CA GLY A 143 -23.44 -6.49 17.53
C GLY A 143 -23.74 -5.07 17.03
N ILE A 144 -24.04 -4.15 17.94
CA ILE A 144 -24.50 -2.79 17.62
C ILE A 144 -23.42 -1.79 18.05
N ILE A 145 -23.00 -0.92 17.12
CA ILE A 145 -22.01 0.12 17.39
C ILE A 145 -22.62 1.49 17.07
N ASN A 146 -22.69 2.37 18.08
CA ASN A 146 -23.04 3.78 17.90
C ASN A 146 -21.77 4.60 17.70
N LEU A 147 -21.66 5.27 16.55
CA LEU A 147 -20.46 6.02 16.17
C LEU A 147 -20.49 7.48 16.67
N PRO A 148 -19.34 8.07 17.06
CA PRO A 148 -19.24 9.48 17.39
C PRO A 148 -19.22 10.37 16.14
N LYS A 149 -19.81 11.56 16.23
CA LYS A 149 -19.91 12.51 15.11
C LYS A 149 -18.55 12.97 14.55
N THR A 150 -17.51 12.93 15.37
CA THR A 150 -16.14 13.35 15.01
C THR A 150 -15.39 12.33 14.15
N LEU A 151 -15.95 11.14 13.95
CA LEU A 151 -15.31 10.06 13.22
C LEU A 151 -15.11 10.45 11.74
N GLN A 152 -13.86 10.35 11.27
CA GLN A 152 -13.45 10.68 9.90
C GLN A 152 -13.05 9.46 9.08
N ILE A 153 -12.45 8.44 9.71
CA ILE A 153 -12.07 7.19 9.07
C ILE A 153 -12.66 6.04 9.84
N PHE A 154 -13.34 5.15 9.13
CA PHE A 154 -13.93 3.96 9.73
C PHE A 154 -13.58 2.73 8.90
N ILE A 155 -12.99 1.74 9.54
CA ILE A 155 -12.57 0.49 8.92
C ILE A 155 -13.26 -0.65 9.66
N VAL A 156 -13.94 -1.50 8.91
CA VAL A 156 -14.69 -2.64 9.44
C VAL A 156 -14.32 -3.86 8.62
N LYS A 157 -13.74 -4.87 9.27
CA LYS A 157 -13.33 -6.10 8.60
C LYS A 157 -13.88 -7.33 9.31
N SER A 158 -14.38 -8.28 8.53
CA SER A 158 -14.88 -9.57 9.01
C SER A 158 -15.83 -9.46 10.21
N SER A 159 -16.65 -8.40 10.25
CA SER A 159 -17.50 -8.04 11.39
C SER A 159 -18.98 -8.15 11.03
N ASN A 160 -19.83 -8.51 11.98
CA ASN A 160 -21.28 -8.52 11.81
C ASN A 160 -21.91 -7.43 12.67
N ILE A 161 -21.96 -6.19 12.16
CA ILE A 161 -22.33 -5.02 12.96
C ILE A 161 -23.53 -4.26 12.41
N GLN A 162 -24.41 -3.82 13.31
CA GLN A 162 -25.38 -2.77 13.02
C GLN A 162 -24.74 -1.42 13.34
N ILE A 163 -24.46 -0.63 12.30
CA ILE A 163 -23.85 0.69 12.45
C ILE A 163 -24.96 1.73 12.61
N SER A 164 -25.07 2.30 13.80
CA SER A 164 -26.03 3.37 14.08
C SER A 164 -25.36 4.74 13.98
N ASN A 165 -26.12 5.75 13.53
CA ASN A 165 -25.70 7.16 13.43
C ASN A 165 -24.61 7.48 12.40
N ILE A 166 -24.34 6.59 11.43
CA ILE A 166 -23.31 6.81 10.41
C ILE A 166 -23.51 8.10 9.61
N GLN A 167 -24.76 8.46 9.27
CA GLN A 167 -25.11 9.70 8.57
C GLN A 167 -24.74 10.97 9.33
N SER A 168 -24.68 10.90 10.66
CA SER A 168 -24.35 12.06 11.50
C SER A 168 -22.84 12.25 11.69
N CYS A 169 -22.03 11.32 11.20
CA CYS A 169 -20.58 11.36 11.28
C CYS A 169 -19.99 12.24 10.18
N ASN A 170 -18.90 12.94 10.48
CA ASN A 170 -18.09 13.65 9.49
C ASN A 170 -17.11 12.71 8.77
N LEU A 171 -17.65 11.58 8.29
CA LEU A 171 -16.87 10.48 7.73
C LEU A 171 -16.34 10.88 6.36
N LYS A 172 -15.03 10.75 6.16
CA LYS A 172 -14.33 11.00 4.89
C LYS A 172 -14.00 9.71 4.16
N SER A 173 -13.60 8.68 4.90
CA SER A 173 -13.21 7.38 4.36
C SER A 173 -13.89 6.24 5.11
N LEU A 174 -14.43 5.29 4.36
CA LEU A 174 -15.06 4.08 4.87
C LEU A 174 -14.49 2.85 4.15
N VAL A 175 -14.05 1.87 4.93
CA VAL A 175 -13.61 0.57 4.44
C VAL A 175 -14.48 -0.49 5.09
N ILE A 176 -15.16 -1.31 4.28
CA ILE A 176 -15.92 -2.46 4.77
C ILE A 176 -15.50 -3.69 3.98
N GLU A 177 -14.99 -4.72 4.66
CA GLU A 177 -14.52 -5.96 4.03
C GLU A 177 -15.14 -7.18 4.73
N ARG A 178 -15.68 -8.13 3.95
CA ARG A 178 -16.20 -9.43 4.46
C ARG A 178 -17.13 -9.28 5.66
N SER A 179 -17.90 -8.19 5.70
CA SER A 179 -18.71 -7.82 6.86
C SER A 179 -20.19 -7.80 6.49
N THR A 180 -21.02 -8.32 7.38
CA THR A 180 -22.47 -8.26 7.25
C THR A 180 -22.97 -7.11 8.10
N CYS A 181 -23.55 -6.09 7.47
CA CYS A 181 -24.38 -5.13 8.20
C CYS A 181 -25.83 -5.36 7.75
N PRO A 182 -26.85 -5.29 8.63
CA PRO A 182 -28.23 -5.26 8.17
C PRO A 182 -28.48 -3.94 7.44
N PHE A 183 -29.05 -4.04 6.25
CA PHE A 183 -29.08 -2.98 5.24
C PHE A 183 -30.42 -3.01 4.47
N PRO A 184 -30.96 -1.86 4.00
CA PRO A 184 -30.22 -0.68 3.52
C PRO A 184 -29.95 0.43 4.57
N PHE A 185 -28.85 1.18 4.41
CA PHE A 185 -28.54 2.43 5.11
C PHE A 185 -28.00 3.49 4.13
N SER A 186 -27.97 4.76 4.55
CA SER A 186 -27.38 5.84 3.74
C SER A 186 -26.10 6.37 4.38
N LEU A 187 -25.13 6.73 3.54
CA LEU A 187 -23.84 7.25 3.95
C LEU A 187 -23.88 8.78 4.11
N PRO A 188 -23.05 9.38 4.98
CA PRO A 188 -22.95 10.82 5.11
C PRO A 188 -22.40 11.45 3.83
N SER A 189 -22.89 12.65 3.47
CA SER A 189 -22.45 13.36 2.25
C SER A 189 -20.98 13.79 2.29
N SER A 190 -20.34 13.83 3.46
CA SER A 190 -18.92 14.14 3.65
C SER A 190 -17.97 13.05 3.12
N ILE A 191 -18.49 11.87 2.77
CA ILE A 191 -17.66 10.76 2.34
C ILE A 191 -17.06 11.04 0.96
N THR A 192 -15.75 10.82 0.85
CA THR A 192 -14.96 11.05 -0.36
C THR A 192 -14.24 9.79 -0.83
N SER A 193 -14.01 8.83 0.07
CA SER A 193 -13.37 7.56 -0.25
C SER A 193 -14.19 6.39 0.31
N LEU A 194 -14.47 5.41 -0.54
CA LEU A 194 -15.26 4.24 -0.17
C LEU A 194 -14.60 2.97 -0.72
N HIS A 195 -14.29 2.03 0.16
CA HIS A 195 -13.81 0.69 -0.19
C HIS A 195 -14.78 -0.35 0.35
N LEU A 196 -15.29 -1.20 -0.54
CA LEU A 196 -16.23 -2.27 -0.23
C LEU A 196 -15.70 -3.58 -0.79
N SER A 197 -15.59 -4.59 0.06
CA SER A 197 -15.18 -5.93 -0.33
C SER A 197 -16.14 -7.00 0.20
N ASP A 198 -16.58 -7.89 -0.69
CA ASP A 198 -17.53 -8.98 -0.41
C ASP A 198 -18.92 -8.50 0.06
N ILE A 199 -19.45 -7.43 -0.55
CA ILE A 199 -20.70 -6.77 -0.13
C ILE A 199 -21.74 -6.73 -1.27
N GLN A 200 -23.03 -6.79 -0.91
CA GLN A 200 -24.13 -6.48 -1.83
C GLN A 200 -24.34 -4.96 -1.88
N ILE A 201 -24.23 -4.30 -3.03
CA ILE A 201 -24.18 -2.82 -3.12
C ILE A 201 -25.54 -2.14 -2.90
N GLN A 202 -26.65 -2.83 -3.21
CA GLN A 202 -28.03 -2.32 -3.05
C GLN A 202 -28.40 -1.93 -1.61
N THR A 203 -27.50 -2.23 -0.70
CA THR A 203 -27.53 -1.84 0.69
C THR A 203 -27.30 -0.35 0.94
N ILE A 204 -26.69 0.38 0.01
CA ILE A 204 -26.42 1.82 0.16
C ILE A 204 -27.48 2.61 -0.61
N SER A 205 -28.41 3.23 0.11
CA SER A 205 -29.60 3.83 -0.51
C SER A 205 -29.34 5.13 -1.27
N ASN A 206 -28.31 5.90 -0.86
CA ASN A 206 -27.97 7.21 -1.45
C ASN A 206 -26.66 7.17 -2.25
N PHE A 207 -26.26 6.01 -2.75
CA PHE A 207 -24.96 5.80 -3.40
C PHE A 207 -24.69 6.82 -4.53
N ASP A 208 -25.66 6.99 -5.43
CA ASP A 208 -25.58 7.87 -6.59
C ASP A 208 -25.49 9.38 -6.22
N GLU A 209 -25.90 9.75 -5.01
CA GLU A 209 -25.93 11.13 -4.50
C GLU A 209 -24.64 11.53 -3.77
N LEU A 210 -23.71 10.59 -3.56
CA LEU A 210 -22.49 10.83 -2.81
C LEU A 210 -21.50 11.71 -3.58
N THR A 211 -20.57 12.34 -2.85
CA THR A 211 -19.47 13.13 -3.44
C THR A 211 -18.16 12.36 -3.41
N LEU A 212 -18.17 11.12 -3.90
CA LEU A 212 -17.01 10.23 -3.90
C LEU A 212 -15.96 10.68 -4.92
N ILE A 213 -14.71 10.69 -4.48
CA ILE A 213 -13.51 10.88 -5.30
C ILE A 213 -12.89 9.53 -5.62
N ASP A 214 -12.80 8.66 -4.61
CA ASP A 214 -12.19 7.32 -4.71
C ASP A 214 -13.23 6.24 -4.36
N LEU A 215 -13.37 5.25 -5.23
CA LEU A 215 -14.25 4.10 -5.04
C LEU A 215 -13.52 2.81 -5.40
N SER A 216 -13.55 1.85 -4.49
CA SER A 216 -13.00 0.51 -4.68
C SER A 216 -14.06 -0.53 -4.34
N LEU A 217 -14.37 -1.40 -5.29
CA LEU A 217 -15.36 -2.46 -5.16
C LEU A 217 -14.71 -3.80 -5.50
N ILE A 218 -14.64 -4.70 -4.53
CA ILE A 218 -13.97 -6.00 -4.64
C ILE A 218 -14.96 -7.12 -4.33
N ASN A 219 -15.18 -8.06 -5.26
CA ASN A 219 -16.13 -9.17 -5.11
C ASN A 219 -17.54 -8.71 -4.66
N CYS A 220 -17.94 -7.50 -5.06
CA CYS A 220 -19.24 -6.95 -4.73
C CYS A 220 -20.31 -7.49 -5.67
N ARG A 221 -21.58 -7.52 -5.23
CA ARG A 221 -22.72 -7.96 -6.05
C ARG A 221 -23.81 -6.90 -6.11
N SER A 222 -24.45 -6.75 -7.26
CA SER A 222 -25.63 -5.91 -7.47
C SER A 222 -26.60 -6.64 -8.39
N GLN A 223 -27.92 -6.51 -8.16
CA GLN A 223 -28.92 -7.08 -9.10
C GLN A 223 -29.19 -6.16 -10.29
N ASN A 224 -28.82 -4.88 -10.19
CA ASN A 224 -29.04 -3.86 -11.22
C ASN A 224 -27.72 -3.20 -11.64
N SER A 225 -27.75 -2.48 -12.76
CA SER A 225 -26.65 -1.60 -13.16
C SER A 225 -26.37 -0.56 -12.08
N LEU A 226 -25.09 -0.33 -11.78
CA LEU A 226 -24.66 0.68 -10.82
C LEU A 226 -24.37 2.00 -11.54
N ASN A 227 -25.02 3.09 -11.09
CA ASN A 227 -24.64 4.43 -11.50
C ASN A 227 -23.57 4.93 -10.56
N LEU A 228 -22.49 5.49 -11.11
CA LEU A 228 -21.41 6.03 -10.30
C LEU A 228 -21.62 7.51 -10.01
N PRO A 229 -21.23 8.00 -8.83
CA PRO A 229 -21.20 9.42 -8.53
C PRO A 229 -20.41 10.21 -9.56
N THR A 230 -20.94 11.36 -9.99
CA THR A 230 -20.32 12.19 -11.04
C THR A 230 -19.02 12.88 -10.62
N THR A 231 -18.72 12.89 -9.32
CA THR A 231 -17.49 13.45 -8.74
C THR A 231 -16.32 12.48 -8.75
N LEU A 232 -16.56 11.22 -9.12
CA LEU A 232 -15.56 10.15 -9.05
C LEU A 232 -14.37 10.44 -9.96
N ARG A 233 -13.17 10.17 -9.45
CA ARG A 233 -11.89 10.34 -10.15
C ARG A 233 -11.13 9.03 -10.25
N SER A 234 -11.11 8.25 -9.16
CA SER A 234 -10.48 6.94 -9.10
C SER A 234 -11.51 5.84 -8.89
N LEU A 235 -11.48 4.83 -9.75
CA LEU A 235 -12.35 3.67 -9.68
C LEU A 235 -11.54 2.38 -9.75
N GLU A 236 -11.72 1.51 -8.76
CA GLU A 236 -11.20 0.15 -8.73
C GLU A 236 -12.36 -0.85 -8.69
N LEU A 237 -12.33 -1.81 -9.61
CA LEU A 237 -13.31 -2.88 -9.73
C LEU A 237 -12.59 -4.21 -9.84
N ASP A 238 -12.78 -5.09 -8.86
CA ASP A 238 -12.30 -6.47 -8.88
C ASP A 238 -13.48 -7.43 -8.74
N SER A 239 -13.59 -8.40 -9.64
CA SER A 239 -14.52 -9.53 -9.52
C SER A 239 -15.97 -9.12 -9.29
N CYS A 240 -16.43 -8.07 -9.99
CA CYS A 240 -17.77 -7.49 -9.83
C CYS A 240 -18.69 -7.91 -10.99
N PRO A 241 -19.61 -8.88 -10.81
CA PRO A 241 -20.38 -9.50 -11.90
C PRO A 241 -21.66 -8.72 -12.21
N PHE A 242 -21.57 -7.43 -12.49
CA PHE A 242 -22.70 -6.58 -12.84
C PHE A 242 -22.28 -5.45 -13.80
N PRO A 243 -23.19 -4.97 -14.66
CA PRO A 243 -22.88 -3.85 -15.55
C PRO A 243 -22.69 -2.55 -14.76
N ILE A 244 -21.69 -1.78 -15.15
CA ILE A 244 -21.34 -0.51 -14.52
C ILE A 244 -21.19 0.57 -15.58
N ASN A 245 -21.78 1.74 -15.35
CA ASN A 245 -21.61 2.89 -16.23
C ASN A 245 -20.53 3.80 -15.65
N ILE A 246 -19.35 3.79 -16.27
CA ILE A 246 -18.22 4.61 -15.84
C ILE A 246 -18.42 6.02 -16.40
N ASN A 247 -18.45 7.02 -15.52
CA ASN A 247 -18.58 8.40 -15.95
C ASN A 247 -17.28 8.93 -16.58
N ASP A 248 -17.40 9.96 -17.43
CA ASP A 248 -16.28 10.55 -18.17
C ASP A 248 -15.24 11.26 -17.31
N GLU A 249 -15.51 11.48 -16.02
CA GLU A 249 -14.62 12.20 -15.12
C GLU A 249 -13.56 11.30 -14.44
N VAL A 250 -13.74 9.97 -14.52
CA VAL A 250 -12.79 8.99 -13.99
C VAL A 250 -11.49 9.05 -14.78
N ASN A 251 -10.40 9.42 -14.10
CA ASN A 251 -9.07 9.57 -14.68
C ASN A 251 -8.10 8.44 -14.31
N VAL A 252 -8.43 7.65 -13.27
CA VAL A 252 -7.73 6.44 -12.85
C VAL A 252 -8.74 5.29 -12.80
N LEU A 253 -8.47 4.24 -13.58
CA LEU A 253 -9.32 3.06 -13.64
C LEU A 253 -8.47 1.80 -13.41
N ILE A 254 -8.90 0.97 -12.47
CA ILE A 254 -8.30 -0.33 -12.17
C ILE A 254 -9.40 -1.38 -12.34
N LEU A 255 -9.19 -2.34 -13.24
CA LEU A 255 -10.14 -3.43 -13.50
C LEU A 255 -9.43 -4.75 -13.32
N ASP A 256 -9.88 -5.60 -12.41
CA ASP A 256 -9.37 -6.96 -12.24
C ASP A 256 -10.51 -7.99 -12.30
N ASN A 257 -10.23 -9.15 -12.87
CA ASN A 257 -11.17 -10.26 -13.03
C ASN A 257 -12.57 -9.84 -13.55
N PHE A 258 -12.59 -8.88 -14.48
CA PHE A 258 -13.81 -8.26 -14.93
C PHE A 258 -14.24 -8.87 -16.28
N ASN A 259 -15.11 -9.88 -16.25
CA ASN A 259 -15.51 -10.66 -17.44
C ASN A 259 -16.28 -9.87 -18.53
N ILE A 260 -16.54 -8.58 -18.31
CA ILE A 260 -17.40 -7.73 -19.17
C ILE A 260 -16.60 -6.53 -19.75
N ILE A 261 -15.25 -6.57 -19.73
CA ILE A 261 -14.39 -5.47 -20.23
C ILE A 261 -14.75 -5.03 -21.66
N SER A 262 -15.15 -5.97 -22.54
CA SER A 262 -15.51 -5.67 -23.93
C SER A 262 -16.76 -4.77 -24.09
N GLN A 263 -17.56 -4.60 -23.03
CA GLN A 263 -18.74 -3.72 -23.03
C GLN A 263 -18.48 -2.39 -22.31
N ILE A 264 -17.29 -2.22 -21.72
CA ILE A 264 -16.91 -1.00 -21.01
C ILE A 264 -16.53 0.07 -22.03
N HIS A 265 -17.20 1.21 -21.95
CA HIS A 265 -16.78 2.42 -22.63
C HIS A 265 -15.79 3.15 -21.73
N PHE A 266 -14.54 3.27 -22.19
CA PHE A 266 -13.50 3.94 -21.41
C PHE A 266 -13.71 5.46 -21.44
N PRO A 267 -13.58 6.14 -20.28
CA PRO A 267 -13.83 7.57 -20.18
C PRO A 267 -12.74 8.38 -20.90
N HIS A 268 -13.13 9.51 -21.50
CA HIS A 268 -12.17 10.33 -22.26
C HIS A 268 -11.08 10.98 -21.39
N SER A 269 -11.38 11.24 -20.11
CA SER A 269 -10.40 11.83 -19.17
C SER A 269 -9.38 10.83 -18.62
N LEU A 270 -9.45 9.55 -19.03
CA LEU A 270 -8.61 8.49 -18.51
C LEU A 270 -7.12 8.76 -18.77
N THR A 271 -6.35 8.82 -17.68
CA THR A 271 -4.89 9.02 -17.73
C THR A 271 -4.10 7.82 -17.25
N ARG A 272 -4.70 7.00 -16.38
CA ARG A 272 -4.13 5.75 -15.87
C ARG A 272 -5.13 4.61 -15.99
N LEU A 273 -4.66 3.49 -16.52
CA LEU A 273 -5.44 2.26 -16.66
C LEU A 273 -4.60 1.08 -16.19
N GLU A 274 -5.15 0.31 -15.25
CA GLU A 274 -4.60 -0.96 -14.82
C GLU A 274 -5.61 -2.06 -15.16
N LEU A 275 -5.19 -3.08 -15.91
CA LEU A 275 -6.03 -4.21 -16.31
C LEU A 275 -5.43 -5.52 -15.78
N GLY A 276 -6.14 -6.12 -14.85
CA GLY A 276 -5.98 -7.48 -14.37
C GLY A 276 -6.61 -8.52 -15.29
N SER A 277 -6.09 -9.74 -15.25
CA SER A 277 -6.57 -10.87 -16.05
C SER A 277 -6.71 -10.55 -17.55
N ALA A 278 -5.76 -9.77 -18.09
CA ALA A 278 -5.78 -9.26 -19.45
C ALA A 278 -5.28 -10.30 -20.49
N ARG A 279 -5.77 -11.54 -20.39
CA ARG A 279 -5.38 -12.66 -21.26
C ARG A 279 -5.63 -12.36 -22.74
N GLU A 280 -6.81 -11.80 -23.02
CA GLU A 280 -7.23 -11.31 -24.32
C GLU A 280 -7.46 -9.79 -24.24
N PHE A 281 -6.37 -9.01 -24.33
CA PHE A 281 -6.47 -7.55 -24.36
C PHE A 281 -7.14 -7.09 -25.68
N THR A 282 -8.43 -6.77 -25.65
CA THR A 282 -9.13 -6.16 -26.80
C THR A 282 -9.83 -4.80 -26.53
N PRO A 283 -9.49 -4.01 -25.50
CA PRO A 283 -10.18 -2.73 -25.29
C PRO A 283 -9.84 -1.71 -26.39
N GLU A 284 -10.84 -0.94 -26.84
CA GLU A 284 -10.65 0.16 -27.78
C GLU A 284 -10.16 1.41 -27.02
N LEU A 285 -8.84 1.53 -26.83
CA LEU A 285 -8.24 2.66 -26.11
C LEU A 285 -7.94 3.88 -27.00
N SER A 286 -8.21 3.80 -28.30
CA SER A 286 -7.84 4.82 -29.31
C SER A 286 -8.35 6.23 -29.00
N ARG A 287 -9.43 6.34 -28.22
CA ARG A 287 -10.06 7.62 -27.85
C ARG A 287 -9.54 8.22 -26.54
N CYS A 288 -8.74 7.47 -25.79
CA CYS A 288 -8.26 7.88 -24.48
C CYS A 288 -6.90 8.59 -24.58
N HIS A 289 -6.68 9.63 -23.78
CA HIS A 289 -5.36 10.27 -23.62
C HIS A 289 -4.54 9.62 -22.49
N LEU A 290 -4.43 8.30 -22.58
CA LEU A 290 -3.82 7.48 -21.54
C LEU A 290 -2.31 7.74 -21.46
N LYS A 291 -1.78 7.99 -20.26
CA LYS A 291 -0.35 8.22 -20.01
C LYS A 291 0.33 7.02 -19.38
N ASP A 292 -0.39 6.28 -18.54
CA ASP A 292 0.10 5.16 -17.76
C ASP A 292 -0.79 3.94 -17.98
N LEU A 293 -0.22 2.87 -18.52
CA LEU A 293 -0.92 1.62 -18.82
C LEU A 293 -0.19 0.46 -18.15
N LYS A 294 -0.91 -0.28 -17.29
CA LYS A 294 -0.40 -1.50 -16.67
C LYS A 294 -1.28 -2.68 -17.01
N LEU A 295 -0.65 -3.79 -17.39
CA LEU A 295 -1.32 -5.02 -17.76
C LEU A 295 -0.83 -6.16 -16.88
N PHE A 296 -1.76 -6.95 -16.33
CA PHE A 296 -1.46 -8.11 -15.50
C PHE A 296 -2.07 -9.39 -16.11
N ASP A 297 -1.40 -10.53 -15.92
CA ASP A 297 -1.79 -11.85 -16.47
C ASP A 297 -2.14 -11.81 -17.98
N CYS A 298 -1.23 -11.24 -18.77
CA CYS A 298 -1.34 -11.21 -20.23
C CYS A 298 -0.77 -12.49 -20.86
N GLU A 299 -1.50 -13.03 -21.84
CA GLU A 299 -0.99 -14.08 -22.73
C GLU A 299 -0.52 -13.50 -24.07
N ASN A 300 -1.23 -12.48 -24.57
CA ASN A 300 -0.88 -11.76 -25.79
C ASN A 300 -1.20 -10.28 -25.65
N ILE A 301 -0.34 -9.42 -26.19
CA ILE A 301 -0.51 -7.97 -26.18
C ILE A 301 -0.64 -7.52 -27.63
N PRO A 302 -1.84 -7.20 -28.13
CA PRO A 302 -1.98 -6.58 -29.43
C PRO A 302 -1.50 -5.14 -29.34
N LEU A 303 -0.20 -4.99 -29.57
CA LEU A 303 0.56 -3.75 -29.54
C LEU A 303 -0.12 -2.61 -30.35
N SER A 304 -0.85 -2.95 -31.42
CA SER A 304 -1.62 -1.99 -32.22
C SER A 304 -2.77 -1.29 -31.48
N LEU A 305 -3.22 -1.82 -30.35
CA LEU A 305 -4.31 -1.25 -29.55
C LEU A 305 -3.81 -0.29 -28.47
N ILE A 306 -2.50 -0.23 -28.23
CA ILE A 306 -1.93 0.68 -27.22
C ILE A 306 -1.90 2.11 -27.79
N PRO A 307 -2.50 3.11 -27.13
CA PRO A 307 -2.50 4.49 -27.61
C PRO A 307 -1.10 5.10 -27.64
N VAL A 308 -0.84 5.96 -28.63
CA VAL A 308 0.45 6.67 -28.79
C VAL A 308 0.72 7.63 -27.63
N SER A 309 -0.30 8.04 -26.88
CA SER A 309 -0.15 8.91 -25.71
C SER A 309 0.51 8.23 -24.50
N VAL A 310 0.59 6.90 -24.49
CA VAL A 310 1.13 6.15 -23.36
C VAL A 310 2.63 6.40 -23.26
N THR A 311 3.08 6.82 -22.08
CA THR A 311 4.48 7.12 -21.78
C THR A 311 5.06 6.18 -20.73
N SER A 312 4.23 5.72 -19.79
CA SER A 312 4.56 4.68 -18.81
C SER A 312 3.82 3.41 -19.18
N PHE A 313 4.56 2.32 -19.37
CA PHE A 313 3.99 1.03 -19.75
C PHE A 313 4.50 -0.08 -18.83
N GLY A 314 3.57 -0.87 -18.29
CA GLY A 314 3.85 -1.92 -17.33
C GLY A 314 3.25 -3.27 -17.73
N ILE A 315 4.00 -4.35 -17.58
CA ILE A 315 3.49 -5.72 -17.72
C ILE A 315 3.89 -6.55 -16.49
N TYR A 316 2.92 -7.23 -15.90
CA TYR A 316 3.08 -7.91 -14.62
C TYR A 316 2.49 -9.31 -14.66
N ASP A 317 3.08 -10.24 -13.90
CA ASP A 317 2.57 -11.60 -13.65
C ASP A 317 2.06 -12.32 -14.90
N SER A 318 2.79 -12.18 -16.01
CA SER A 318 2.35 -12.64 -17.33
C SER A 318 3.19 -13.85 -17.76
N LEU A 319 2.69 -15.03 -17.41
CA LEU A 319 3.45 -16.29 -17.49
C LEU A 319 3.54 -16.87 -18.92
N HIS A 320 2.67 -16.42 -19.83
CA HIS A 320 2.49 -17.02 -21.16
C HIS A 320 2.83 -16.06 -22.31
N LEU A 321 3.48 -14.93 -22.03
CA LEU A 321 3.91 -13.98 -23.05
C LEU A 321 4.82 -14.61 -24.11
N PRO A 322 4.85 -14.04 -25.33
CA PRO A 322 5.78 -14.47 -26.36
C PRO A 322 7.23 -14.35 -25.90
N LYS A 323 8.08 -15.26 -26.40
CA LYS A 323 9.52 -15.28 -26.07
C LYS A 323 10.24 -13.98 -26.44
N ARG A 324 9.73 -13.27 -27.45
CA ARG A 324 10.25 -11.96 -27.86
C ARG A 324 9.15 -10.92 -27.74
N LEU A 325 9.48 -9.83 -27.06
CA LEU A 325 8.65 -8.64 -26.95
C LEU A 325 9.34 -7.48 -27.68
N ASP A 326 8.68 -6.92 -28.70
CA ASP A 326 9.24 -5.83 -29.50
C ASP A 326 8.44 -4.55 -29.26
N LEU A 327 9.09 -3.53 -28.69
CA LEU A 327 8.47 -2.27 -28.32
C LEU A 327 9.10 -1.08 -29.07
N CYS A 328 9.85 -1.33 -30.15
CA CYS A 328 10.62 -0.27 -30.84
C CYS A 328 9.75 0.86 -31.41
N ASP A 329 8.53 0.56 -31.84
CA ASP A 329 7.63 1.51 -32.52
C ASP A 329 6.85 2.42 -31.57
N PHE A 330 7.09 2.31 -30.26
CA PHE A 330 6.42 3.11 -29.23
C PHE A 330 7.23 4.34 -28.80
N PHE A 331 6.58 5.22 -28.03
CA PHE A 331 7.19 6.41 -27.44
C PHE A 331 7.23 6.35 -25.91
N PHE A 332 7.39 5.14 -25.34
CA PHE A 332 7.48 4.96 -23.91
C PHE A 332 8.74 5.63 -23.35
N THR A 333 8.57 6.33 -22.22
CA THR A 333 9.66 6.94 -21.44
C THR A 333 10.01 6.07 -20.23
N SER A 334 9.07 5.24 -19.75
CA SER A 334 9.30 4.28 -18.66
C SER A 334 8.65 2.94 -19.00
N ILE A 335 9.40 1.85 -18.81
CA ILE A 335 8.90 0.49 -18.94
C ILE A 335 9.19 -0.30 -17.66
N GLU A 336 8.16 -0.96 -17.15
CA GLU A 336 8.23 -1.88 -16.01
C GLU A 336 7.74 -3.27 -16.43
N ILE A 337 8.56 -4.31 -16.26
CA ILE A 337 8.16 -5.69 -16.54
C ILE A 337 8.53 -6.55 -15.33
N SER A 338 7.52 -7.12 -14.68
CA SER A 338 7.71 -7.94 -13.48
C SER A 338 7.04 -9.31 -13.61
N LEU A 339 7.66 -10.34 -13.05
CA LEU A 339 7.10 -11.71 -13.00
C LEU A 339 6.72 -12.26 -14.40
N CYS A 340 7.53 -11.97 -15.41
CA CYS A 340 7.32 -12.43 -16.79
C CYS A 340 8.39 -13.45 -17.22
N PRO A 341 8.31 -14.72 -16.78
CA PRO A 341 9.38 -15.70 -16.95
C PRO A 341 9.53 -16.24 -18.38
N SER A 342 8.52 -16.09 -19.25
CA SER A 342 8.55 -16.62 -20.62
C SER A 342 9.36 -15.77 -21.61
N ILE A 343 9.58 -14.49 -21.29
CA ILE A 343 10.28 -13.54 -22.16
C ILE A 343 11.77 -13.85 -22.17
N HIS A 344 12.33 -14.06 -23.35
CA HIS A 344 13.75 -14.32 -23.59
C HIS A 344 14.52 -13.10 -24.10
N SER A 345 13.83 -12.20 -24.83
CA SER A 345 14.42 -10.99 -25.41
C SER A 345 13.43 -9.84 -25.49
N ILE A 346 13.89 -8.63 -25.20
CA ILE A 346 13.09 -7.40 -25.26
C ILE A 346 13.83 -6.35 -26.10
N SER A 347 13.10 -5.71 -27.01
CA SER A 347 13.57 -4.53 -27.74
C SER A 347 12.81 -3.29 -27.25
N PHE A 348 13.53 -2.20 -26.99
CA PHE A 348 12.99 -0.98 -26.39
C PHE A 348 12.90 0.17 -27.38
N PRO A 349 11.95 1.12 -27.19
CA PRO A 349 11.85 2.31 -28.01
C PRO A 349 13.03 3.26 -27.79
N SER A 350 13.27 4.16 -28.74
CA SER A 350 14.38 5.11 -28.69
C SER A 350 14.18 6.25 -27.66
N SER A 351 12.93 6.51 -27.27
CA SER A 351 12.52 7.50 -26.27
C SER A 351 12.67 7.03 -24.82
N ILE A 352 13.09 5.79 -24.58
CA ILE A 352 13.09 5.18 -23.25
C ILE A 352 14.10 5.88 -22.33
N CYS A 353 13.65 6.28 -21.14
CA CYS A 353 14.46 6.93 -20.11
C CYS A 353 14.71 6.02 -18.90
N SER A 354 13.75 5.13 -18.58
CA SER A 354 13.83 4.22 -17.43
C SER A 354 13.33 2.82 -17.79
N ILE A 355 14.09 1.80 -17.38
CA ILE A 355 13.73 0.38 -17.53
C ILE A 355 13.83 -0.30 -16.17
N TYR A 356 12.76 -0.96 -15.74
CA TYR A 356 12.74 -1.83 -14.58
C TYR A 356 12.29 -3.24 -14.99
N LEU A 357 13.16 -4.23 -14.81
CA LEU A 357 12.86 -5.63 -15.06
C LEU A 357 13.03 -6.42 -13.76
N GLU A 358 11.96 -7.07 -13.31
CA GLU A 358 11.97 -7.89 -12.10
C GLU A 358 11.46 -9.30 -12.37
N SER A 359 12.14 -10.31 -11.82
CA SER A 359 11.76 -11.72 -11.93
C SER A 359 11.52 -12.20 -13.37
N CYS A 360 12.14 -11.54 -14.36
CA CYS A 360 12.14 -11.94 -15.77
C CYS A 360 13.14 -13.08 -15.98
N ARG A 361 12.86 -14.25 -15.38
CA ARG A 361 13.84 -15.33 -15.23
C ARG A 361 14.25 -16.00 -16.55
N GLY A 362 13.42 -15.96 -17.58
CA GLY A 362 13.75 -16.47 -18.92
C GLY A 362 14.59 -15.50 -19.77
N LEU A 363 14.80 -14.26 -19.31
CA LEU A 363 15.44 -13.21 -20.10
C LEU A 363 16.91 -13.54 -20.32
N THR A 364 17.30 -13.76 -21.57
CA THR A 364 18.68 -14.12 -21.98
C THR A 364 19.43 -12.97 -22.63
N SER A 365 18.71 -11.97 -23.15
CA SER A 365 19.28 -10.81 -23.83
C SER A 365 18.40 -9.58 -23.70
N ILE A 366 19.03 -8.41 -23.59
CA ILE A 366 18.41 -7.09 -23.58
C ILE A 366 19.10 -6.26 -24.68
N SER A 367 18.34 -5.66 -25.58
CA SER A 367 18.88 -4.80 -26.64
C SER A 367 18.72 -3.33 -26.28
N LEU A 368 19.82 -2.64 -25.97
CA LEU A 368 19.83 -1.22 -25.58
C LEU A 368 20.37 -0.29 -26.68
N SER A 369 20.73 -0.82 -27.85
CA SER A 369 21.37 -0.08 -28.95
C SER A 369 20.62 1.17 -29.41
N ASN A 370 19.29 1.17 -29.28
CA ASN A 370 18.43 2.29 -29.70
C ASN A 370 18.08 3.23 -28.54
N SER A 371 18.38 2.85 -27.30
CA SER A 371 17.92 3.49 -26.06
C SER A 371 18.84 4.64 -25.63
N LEU A 372 19.20 5.53 -26.55
CA LEU A 372 20.21 6.59 -26.32
C LEU A 372 19.85 7.57 -25.19
N GLN A 373 18.57 7.64 -24.79
CA GLN A 373 18.07 8.50 -23.72
C GLN A 373 17.97 7.81 -22.35
N LEU A 374 18.35 6.52 -22.25
CA LEU A 374 18.19 5.73 -21.03
C LEU A 374 19.08 6.27 -19.90
N THR A 375 18.45 6.68 -18.81
CA THR A 375 19.11 7.20 -17.61
C THR A 375 19.11 6.20 -16.46
N GLN A 376 18.16 5.26 -16.42
CA GLN A 376 18.00 4.30 -15.33
C GLN A 376 17.73 2.90 -15.85
N LEU A 377 18.52 1.92 -15.37
CA LEU A 377 18.30 0.50 -15.64
C LEU A 377 18.34 -0.28 -14.32
N SER A 378 17.24 -0.96 -14.01
CA SER A 378 17.12 -1.85 -12.86
C SER A 378 16.80 -3.27 -13.32
N LEU A 379 17.63 -4.23 -12.91
CA LEU A 379 17.45 -5.66 -13.15
C LEU A 379 17.43 -6.41 -11.82
N VAL A 380 16.31 -7.05 -11.51
CA VAL A 380 16.10 -7.78 -10.26
C VAL A 380 15.69 -9.21 -10.59
N ASP A 381 16.42 -10.20 -10.09
CA ASP A 381 16.12 -11.63 -10.29
C ASP A 381 16.03 -12.05 -11.79
N CYS A 382 16.76 -11.37 -12.68
CA CYS A 382 16.94 -11.75 -14.08
C CYS A 382 18.00 -12.86 -14.21
N THR A 383 17.66 -14.07 -13.79
CA THR A 383 18.63 -15.15 -13.55
C THR A 383 19.25 -15.79 -14.79
N SER A 384 18.64 -15.68 -15.97
CA SER A 384 19.18 -16.22 -17.23
C SER A 384 19.99 -15.23 -18.06
N LEU A 385 20.04 -13.95 -17.65
CA LEU A 385 20.76 -12.92 -18.40
C LEU A 385 22.26 -13.13 -18.19
N THR A 386 23.00 -13.34 -19.28
CA THR A 386 24.44 -13.66 -19.22
C THR A 386 25.34 -12.46 -19.53
N ARG A 387 24.87 -11.57 -20.41
CA ARG A 387 25.64 -10.41 -20.88
C ARG A 387 24.73 -9.22 -21.07
N LEU A 388 25.29 -8.03 -20.84
CA LEU A 388 24.67 -6.75 -21.14
C LEU A 388 25.63 -5.93 -22.01
N ASN A 389 25.15 -5.44 -23.14
CA ASN A 389 25.94 -4.65 -24.11
C ASN A 389 25.20 -3.35 -24.43
N ASP A 390 25.88 -2.46 -25.18
CA ASP A 390 25.29 -1.26 -25.76
C ASP A 390 24.69 -0.32 -24.70
N ILE A 391 25.37 -0.18 -23.55
CA ILE A 391 24.94 0.75 -22.50
C ILE A 391 25.16 2.18 -23.01
N PRO A 392 24.11 3.03 -23.03
CA PRO A 392 24.21 4.38 -23.54
C PRO A 392 24.97 5.30 -22.57
N THR A 393 25.65 6.31 -23.12
CA THR A 393 26.44 7.29 -22.35
C THR A 393 25.61 8.21 -21.46
N SER A 394 24.28 8.22 -21.63
CA SER A 394 23.31 8.97 -20.83
C SER A 394 22.95 8.27 -19.50
N ILE A 395 23.38 7.03 -19.28
CA ILE A 395 23.04 6.26 -18.09
C ILE A 395 23.56 6.94 -16.81
N GLN A 396 22.70 7.05 -15.80
CA GLN A 396 23.00 7.67 -14.50
C GLN A 396 22.92 6.66 -13.36
N SER A 397 22.08 5.64 -13.48
CA SER A 397 21.89 4.62 -12.45
C SER A 397 21.74 3.23 -13.04
N LEU A 398 22.45 2.27 -12.42
CA LEU A 398 22.45 0.85 -12.72
C LEU A 398 22.23 0.08 -11.41
N TYR A 399 21.12 -0.62 -11.30
CA TYR A 399 20.79 -1.44 -10.12
C TYR A 399 20.60 -2.90 -10.52
N PHE A 400 21.48 -3.78 -10.04
CA PHE A 400 21.40 -5.22 -10.30
C PHE A 400 21.26 -6.00 -9.00
N SER A 401 20.20 -6.79 -8.86
CA SER A 401 20.02 -7.67 -7.71
C SER A 401 19.70 -9.09 -8.15
N LYS A 402 20.36 -10.11 -7.59
CA LYS A 402 20.10 -11.54 -7.86
C LYS A 402 20.25 -11.93 -9.35
N CYS A 403 21.05 -11.21 -10.14
CA CYS A 403 21.36 -11.56 -11.53
C CYS A 403 22.49 -12.60 -11.60
N HIS A 404 22.23 -13.81 -11.13
CA HIS A 404 23.27 -14.83 -10.87
C HIS A 404 24.07 -15.30 -12.11
N SER A 405 23.52 -15.16 -13.31
CA SER A 405 24.20 -15.59 -14.55
C SER A 405 24.92 -14.46 -15.28
N LEU A 406 24.77 -13.20 -14.85
CA LEU A 406 25.36 -12.05 -15.53
C LEU A 406 26.87 -12.06 -15.28
N THR A 407 27.65 -12.28 -16.34
CA THR A 407 29.12 -12.40 -16.28
C THR A 407 29.84 -11.20 -16.89
N GLU A 408 29.20 -10.50 -17.82
CA GLU A 408 29.83 -9.46 -18.63
C GLU A 408 28.90 -8.26 -18.81
N ILE A 409 29.46 -7.06 -18.62
CA ILE A 409 28.83 -5.78 -18.94
C ILE A 409 29.83 -5.02 -19.81
N LYS A 410 29.48 -4.78 -21.08
CA LYS A 410 30.35 -4.05 -22.02
C LYS A 410 30.14 -2.54 -21.93
N ASP A 411 31.15 -1.81 -22.40
CA ASP A 411 31.14 -0.35 -22.60
C ASP A 411 30.97 0.50 -21.34
N LEU A 412 31.05 -0.10 -20.16
CA LEU A 412 30.95 0.60 -18.87
C LEU A 412 32.12 1.57 -18.65
N ASP A 413 33.29 1.24 -19.18
CA ASP A 413 34.53 2.02 -19.13
C ASP A 413 34.52 3.27 -20.04
N GLN A 414 33.62 3.28 -21.03
CA GLN A 414 33.45 4.35 -22.01
C GLN A 414 32.50 5.46 -21.52
N LEU A 415 31.85 5.29 -20.36
CA LEU A 415 30.91 6.27 -19.83
C LEU A 415 31.63 7.53 -19.32
N PRO A 416 31.13 8.74 -19.68
CA PRO A 416 31.78 10.01 -19.32
C PRO A 416 31.68 10.33 -17.82
N LEU A 417 30.62 9.83 -17.17
CA LEU A 417 30.43 9.82 -15.72
C LEU A 417 30.08 8.38 -15.31
N LEU A 418 30.66 7.92 -14.20
CA LEU A 418 30.31 6.60 -13.67
C LEU A 418 28.90 6.67 -13.07
N PRO A 419 27.97 5.81 -13.52
CA PRO A 419 26.63 5.78 -12.96
C PRO A 419 26.69 5.32 -11.51
N GLN A 420 25.64 5.65 -10.74
CA GLN A 420 25.40 4.97 -9.48
C GLN A 420 25.21 3.48 -9.76
N PHE A 421 26.25 2.68 -9.46
CA PHE A 421 26.27 1.25 -9.73
C PHE A 421 26.07 0.47 -8.44
N ILE A 422 24.91 -0.17 -8.30
CA ILE A 422 24.57 -1.01 -7.16
C ILE A 422 24.44 -2.44 -7.65
N LYS A 423 25.20 -3.36 -7.04
CA LYS A 423 25.02 -4.79 -7.24
C LYS A 423 24.81 -5.51 -5.91
N ASP A 424 23.79 -6.37 -5.85
CA ASP A 424 23.51 -7.24 -4.72
C ASP A 424 23.30 -8.68 -5.21
N LYS A 425 23.96 -9.67 -4.59
CA LYS A 425 23.83 -11.10 -4.97
C LYS A 425 24.09 -11.40 -6.46
N CYS A 426 24.99 -10.65 -7.08
CA CYS A 426 25.44 -10.86 -8.47
C CYS A 426 26.84 -11.47 -8.52
N HIS A 427 26.95 -12.77 -8.17
CA HIS A 427 28.23 -13.42 -7.89
C HIS A 427 29.17 -13.59 -9.08
N LYS A 428 28.67 -13.48 -10.33
CA LYS A 428 29.46 -13.72 -11.55
C LYS A 428 29.97 -12.46 -12.26
N ILE A 429 29.56 -11.27 -11.80
CA ILE A 429 30.04 -10.00 -12.35
C ILE A 429 31.44 -9.72 -11.77
N PHE A 430 32.46 -10.32 -12.38
CA PHE A 430 33.85 -10.31 -11.90
C PHE A 430 34.72 -9.18 -12.45
N ASN A 431 34.34 -8.53 -13.55
CA ASN A 431 35.15 -7.48 -14.17
C ASN A 431 34.33 -6.24 -14.49
N CYS A 432 34.16 -5.38 -13.49
CA CYS A 432 34.01 -3.96 -13.77
C CYS A 432 35.21 -3.30 -13.11
N ASN A 433 36.28 -3.04 -13.87
CA ASN A 433 37.37 -2.17 -13.42
C ASN A 433 36.81 -0.75 -13.32
N ILE A 434 36.15 -0.46 -12.20
CA ILE A 434 35.65 0.88 -11.86
C ILE A 434 36.69 1.55 -10.94
N GLU A 435 37.94 1.58 -11.38
CA GLU A 435 38.98 2.43 -10.79
C GLU A 435 39.31 3.52 -11.80
N LYS A 436 38.46 4.56 -11.85
CA LYS A 436 38.88 5.89 -12.30
C LYS A 436 38.95 6.80 -11.08
N ASP A 437 40.14 7.36 -10.85
CA ASP A 437 40.39 8.54 -10.03
C ASP A 437 40.03 8.47 -8.53
N GLY A 438 40.28 7.34 -7.88
CA GLY A 438 40.32 7.27 -6.41
C GLY A 438 38.97 7.31 -5.70
N GLN A 439 37.86 7.11 -6.42
CA GLN A 439 36.55 6.83 -5.82
C GLN A 439 36.30 5.32 -5.85
N SER A 440 36.56 4.65 -4.73
CA SER A 440 36.13 3.27 -4.51
C SER A 440 34.61 3.25 -4.41
N PHE A 441 33.92 2.71 -5.41
CA PHE A 441 32.49 2.43 -5.31
C PHE A 441 32.32 1.20 -4.43
N SER A 442 31.65 1.37 -3.29
CA SER A 442 31.41 0.29 -2.35
C SER A 442 30.57 -0.80 -3.02
N CYS A 443 31.22 -1.88 -3.45
CA CYS A 443 30.57 -3.18 -3.44
C CYS A 443 30.22 -3.44 -1.98
N SER A 444 28.95 -3.32 -1.59
CA SER A 444 28.49 -3.94 -0.36
C SER A 444 28.62 -5.46 -0.56
N GLN A 445 29.77 -6.01 -0.17
CA GLN A 445 29.94 -7.43 0.03
C GLN A 445 28.97 -7.81 1.15
N SER A 446 27.81 -8.37 0.81
CA SER A 446 27.03 -9.14 1.77
C SER A 446 27.74 -10.48 1.95
N GLU A 447 28.23 -10.69 3.16
CA GLU A 447 29.06 -11.79 3.62
C GLU A 447 28.40 -13.16 3.43
N GLN A 448 29.24 -14.11 2.97
CA GLN A 448 29.22 -15.59 3.09
C GLN A 448 28.01 -16.39 2.58
#